data_AF-A0A1V2TB49-F1
#
_entry.id   AF-A0A1V2TB49-F1
#
_cell.length_a   1.000
_cell.length_b   1.000
_cell.length_c   1.000
_cell.angle_alpha   90.00
_cell.angle_beta   90.00
_cell.angle_gamma   90.00
#
_symmetry.space_group_name_H-M   'P 1'
#
loop_
_entity.id
_entity.type
_entity.pdbx_description
1 polymer ?
#
loop_
_entity_poly.entity_id
_entity_poly.type
_entity_poly.pdbx_seq_one_letter_code
_entity_poly.pdbx_strand_id
1 'polypeptide(L)' 'MLEQPSAAPEGYNTVSPWVVTEDTAAFLDFVNQAFDGEELGRVSTEDGLIGHGEIRVG' A
#
# COMPACT_ATOMS: atom_id res chain seq x y z
N MET A 1 14.89 3.54 -25.79
CA MET A 1 15.10 2.39 -24.88
C MET A 1 14.01 1.39 -25.20
N LEU A 2 14.34 0.12 -25.39
CA LEU A 2 13.32 -0.91 -25.58
C LEU A 2 12.71 -1.21 -24.21
N GLU A 3 11.39 -1.13 -24.12
CA GLU A 3 10.64 -1.48 -22.92
C GLU A 3 10.73 -3.00 -22.74
N GLN A 4 11.32 -3.44 -21.63
CA GLN A 4 11.37 -4.86 -21.28
C GLN A 4 9.96 -5.28 -20.84
N PRO A 5 9.37 -6.33 -21.42
CA PRO A 5 8.06 -6.80 -21.00
C PRO A 5 8.12 -7.22 -19.52
N SER A 6 7.21 -6.68 -18.72
CA SER A 6 7.02 -7.11 -17.33
C SER A 6 6.63 -8.60 -17.31
N ALA A 7 7.26 -9.38 -16.44
CA ALA A 7 6.84 -10.77 -16.20
C ALA A 7 5.50 -10.86 -15.47
N ALA A 8 5.06 -9.76 -14.84
CA ALA A 8 3.78 -9.69 -14.18
C ALA A 8 2.64 -9.49 -15.20
N PRO A 9 1.47 -10.12 -14.99
CA PRO A 9 0.30 -9.86 -15.83
C PRO A 9 -0.07 -8.38 -15.85
N GLU A 10 -0.73 -7.94 -16.91
CA GLU A 10 -1.20 -6.57 -17.04
C GLU A 10 -2.10 -6.17 -15.86
N GLY A 11 -1.86 -4.99 -15.28
CA GLY A 11 -2.56 -4.50 -14.10
C GLY A 11 -2.03 -4.98 -12.75
N TYR A 12 -1.01 -5.84 -12.71
CA TYR A 12 -0.34 -6.22 -11.46
C TYR A 12 0.76 -5.24 -11.09
N ASN A 13 0.88 -4.95 -9.79
CA ASN A 13 1.99 -4.18 -9.24
C ASN A 13 3.33 -4.94 -9.42
N THR A 14 4.44 -4.20 -9.53
CA THR A 14 5.79 -4.79 -9.52
C THR A 14 6.07 -5.52 -8.20
N VAL A 15 5.59 -4.97 -7.09
CA VAL A 15 5.58 -5.59 -5.75
C VAL A 15 4.31 -5.18 -5.00
N SER A 16 3.79 -6.08 -4.16
CA SER A 16 2.71 -5.78 -3.21
C SER A 16 3.13 -6.33 -1.83
N PRO A 17 3.98 -5.62 -1.08
CA PRO A 17 4.48 -6.10 0.20
C PRO A 17 3.37 -6.08 1.27
N TRP A 18 3.36 -7.09 2.14
CA TRP A 18 2.55 -7.09 3.34
C TRP A 18 3.39 -6.58 4.51
N VAL A 19 3.02 -5.43 5.06
CA VAL A 19 3.72 -4.79 6.19
C VAL A 19 2.85 -4.92 7.43
N VAL A 20 3.44 -5.35 8.54
CA VAL A 20 2.78 -5.40 9.85
C VAL A 20 3.42 -4.36 10.75
N THR A 21 2.59 -3.50 11.34
CA THR A 21 3.03 -2.38 12.19
C THR A 21 2.22 -2.35 13.47
N GLU A 22 2.79 -1.73 14.51
CA GLU A 22 2.05 -1.44 15.75
C GLU A 22 0.98 -0.35 15.52
N ASP A 23 1.30 0.65 14.68
CA ASP A 23 0.39 1.73 14.29
C ASP A 23 0.27 1.82 12.76
N THR A 24 -0.72 1.12 12.21
CA THR A 24 -1.00 1.13 10.77
C THR A 24 -1.46 2.49 10.27
N ALA A 25 -2.15 3.30 11.09
CA ALA A 25 -2.62 4.61 10.66
C ALA A 25 -1.44 5.55 10.43
N ALA A 26 -0.52 5.61 11.41
CA ALA A 26 0.71 6.40 11.26
C ALA A 26 1.58 5.92 10.10
N PHE A 27 1.61 4.61 9.83
CA PHE A 27 2.32 4.08 8.67
C PHE A 27 1.71 4.54 7.33
N LEU A 28 0.38 4.49 7.18
CA LEU A 28 -0.31 4.97 5.99
C LEU A 28 -0.08 6.48 5.79
N ASP A 29 -0.17 7.27 6.86
CA ASP A 29 0.09 8.71 6.84
C ASP A 29 1.53 9.01 6.42
N PHE A 30 2.50 8.24 6.92
CA PHE A 30 3.90 8.36 6.52
C PHE A 30 4.09 8.05 5.04
N VAL A 31 3.51 6.96 4.53
CA VAL A 31 3.65 6.56 3.13
C VAL A 31 3.00 7.61 2.21
N ASN A 32 1.83 8.13 2.58
CA ASN A 32 1.18 9.23 1.86
C ASN A 32 2.11 10.45 1.78
N GLN A 33 2.68 10.90 2.91
CA GLN A 33 3.51 12.10 2.95
C GLN A 33 4.89 11.93 2.29
N ALA A 34 5.51 10.76 2.43
CA ALA A 34 6.87 10.52 1.98
C ALA A 34 6.94 10.14 0.49
N PHE A 35 5.90 9.53 -0.05
CA PHE A 35 5.89 8.94 -1.39
C PHE A 35 4.69 9.36 -2.25
N ASP A 36 3.93 10.37 -1.81
CA ASP A 36 2.68 10.79 -2.45
C ASP A 36 1.68 9.63 -2.62
N GLY A 37 1.64 8.73 -1.64
CA GLY A 37 0.84 7.51 -1.70
C GLY A 37 -0.68 7.73 -1.68
N GLU A 38 -1.43 6.98 -2.47
CA GLU A 38 -2.89 6.99 -2.53
C GLU A 38 -3.46 5.90 -1.62
N GLU A 39 -4.10 6.29 -0.50
CA GLU A 39 -4.83 5.33 0.33
C GLU A 39 -6.04 4.79 -0.46
N LEU A 40 -6.05 3.48 -0.71
CA LEU A 40 -7.12 2.81 -1.45
C LEU A 40 -8.25 2.35 -0.54
N GLY A 41 -7.94 2.08 0.73
CA GLY A 41 -8.94 1.77 1.74
C GLY A 41 -8.35 1.24 3.05
N ARG A 42 -9.21 1.22 4.07
CA ARG A 42 -8.91 0.66 5.38
C ARG A 42 -10.12 -0.07 5.97
N VAL A 43 -9.86 -1.12 6.74
CA VAL A 43 -10.85 -1.85 7.53
C VAL A 43 -10.46 -1.75 9.00
N SER A 44 -11.32 -1.10 9.78
CA SER A 44 -11.14 -1.03 11.23
C SER A 44 -11.56 -2.33 11.91
N THR A 45 -10.86 -2.70 12.98
CA THR A 45 -11.25 -3.74 13.93
C THR A 45 -12.28 -3.19 14.92
N GLU A 46 -12.89 -4.08 15.70
CA GLU A 46 -13.94 -3.74 16.67
C GLU A 46 -13.42 -2.85 17.82
N ASP A 47 -12.13 -2.94 18.14
CA ASP A 47 -11.42 -2.11 19.11
C ASP A 47 -10.84 -0.81 18.51
N GLY A 48 -11.12 -0.52 17.24
CA GLY A 48 -10.78 0.74 16.57
C GLY A 48 -9.39 0.80 15.95
N LEU A 49 -8.60 -0.28 16.01
CA LEU A 49 -7.35 -0.42 15.26
C LEU A 49 -7.64 -0.66 13.76
N ILE A 50 -6.60 -0.72 12.92
CA ILE A 50 -6.73 -1.06 11.51
C ILE A 50 -6.30 -2.52 11.31
N GLY A 51 -7.25 -3.37 10.93
CA GLY A 51 -7.00 -4.79 10.65
C GLY A 51 -6.50 -5.05 9.22
N HIS A 52 -6.86 -4.18 8.28
CA HIS A 52 -6.35 -4.18 6.91
C HIS A 52 -6.28 -2.76 6.38
N GLY A 53 -5.20 -2.40 5.71
CA GLY A 53 -5.07 -1.13 4.99
C GLY A 53 -4.34 -1.36 3.68
N GLU A 54 -4.73 -0.59 2.66
CA GLU A 54 -4.11 -0.64 1.34
C GLU A 54 -3.76 0.78 0.88
N ILE A 55 -2.52 0.95 0.42
CA ILE A 55 -2.00 2.20 -0.12
C ILE A 55 -1.16 1.90 -1.37
N ARG A 56 -1.37 2.69 -2.42
CA ARG A 56 -0.59 2.62 -3.67
C ARG A 56 0.45 3.72 -3.71
N VAL A 57 1.62 3.41 -4.26
CA VAL A 57 2.68 4.38 -4.57
C VAL A 57 3.06 4.24 -6.03
N GLY A 58 3.20 5.38 -6.72
CA GLY A 58 3.48 5.46 -8.16
C GLY A 58 2.25 5.20 -9.03
#